data_AF-A0A4Q2UTC2-F1
#
_entry.id   AF-A0A4Q2UTC2-F1
#
_cell.length_a   1.000
_cell.length_b   1.000
_cell.length_c   1.000
_cell.angle_alpha   90.00
_cell.angle_beta   90.00
_cell.angle_gamma   90.00
#
_symmetry.space_group_name_H-M   'P 1'
#
loop_
_entity.id
_entity.type
_entity.pdbx_description
1 polymer ?
#
loop_
_entity_poly.entity_id
_entity_poly.type
_entity_poly.pdbx_seq_one_letter_code
_entity_poly.pdbx_strand_id
1 'polypeptide(L)'
;HTFIAVYVDDLLIAGPSKDEIVAVKQALCNKFKMTDLGPCKYYLGMSLRRDRATRPIFLSQTTYLEKVLRDFGLDQCAPNATPVSTSKFGEPDSGYKATDELKEWYAKAIGSLMYLMLGTRPDIAFAVSLCSRHLGNPTNEHQTAVKRIFRYLKGSQNLELVYQGELQPLLGYTDSDWAGDLETRRSTSGYVFNLGTGAISWSSKRQRTVALSSCEAEYMGQTAAAKEAVWLRGLLQELLKEYREVPELKTTVIFGDNQGAIAMSKNPQFHTRTKHIDIQHHYCREKVNDGTVEFQYIPTGKQVADGLTKALPKDRFLQFRKALGLKERRP
;
A
#
# COMPACT_ATOMS: atom_id res chain seq x y z
N HIS A 1 -20.39 -16.79 8.22
CA HIS A 1 -20.76 -17.00 6.80
C HIS A 1 -19.60 -17.72 6.11
N THR A 2 -19.88 -18.56 5.13
CA THR A 2 -18.86 -19.08 4.21
C THR A 2 -18.76 -18.16 3.01
N PHE A 3 -17.53 -17.80 2.67
CA PHE A 3 -17.18 -16.90 1.58
C PHE A 3 -16.43 -17.67 0.50
N ILE A 4 -16.74 -17.35 -0.76
CA ILE A 4 -16.05 -17.85 -1.93
C ILE A 4 -15.54 -16.63 -2.69
N ALA A 5 -14.22 -16.41 -2.68
CA ALA A 5 -13.60 -15.43 -3.56
C ALA A 5 -13.30 -16.11 -4.89
N VAL A 6 -13.74 -15.49 -5.98
CA VAL A 6 -13.61 -16.00 -7.35
C VAL A 6 -12.67 -15.07 -8.11
N TYR A 7 -11.63 -15.63 -8.74
CA TYR A 7 -10.76 -14.91 -9.65
C TYR A 7 -10.48 -15.76 -10.89
N VAL A 8 -11.14 -15.43 -12.00
CA VAL A 8 -11.08 -16.22 -13.23
C VAL A 8 -11.38 -17.70 -12.93
N ASP A 9 -10.38 -18.58 -12.96
CA ASP A 9 -10.53 -20.02 -12.72
C ASP A 9 -10.15 -20.43 -11.28
N ASP A 10 -9.61 -19.50 -10.47
CA ASP A 10 -9.19 -19.75 -9.10
C ASP A 10 -10.30 -19.44 -8.09
N LEU A 11 -10.52 -20.36 -7.15
CA LEU A 11 -11.49 -20.23 -6.06
C LEU A 11 -10.77 -20.29 -4.70
N LEU A 12 -11.00 -19.29 -3.85
CA LEU A 12 -10.59 -19.30 -2.45
C LEU A 12 -11.84 -19.37 -1.56
N ILE A 13 -11.98 -20.47 -0.83
CA ILE A 13 -13.11 -20.72 0.06
C ILE A 13 -12.66 -20.54 1.52
N ALA A 14 -13.36 -19.69 2.26
CA ALA A 14 -13.12 -19.43 3.68
C ALA A 14 -14.43 -19.47 4.46
N GLY A 15 -14.45 -20.15 5.60
CA GLY A 15 -15.65 -20.28 6.42
C GLY A 15 -15.32 -20.74 7.84
N PRO A 16 -16.30 -20.66 8.76
CA PRO A 16 -16.11 -21.03 10.16
C PRO A 16 -16.08 -22.56 10.37
N SER A 17 -16.72 -23.33 9.48
CA SER A 17 -16.82 -24.78 9.57
C SER A 17 -16.09 -25.47 8.42
N LYS A 18 -15.26 -26.47 8.77
CA LYS A 18 -14.59 -27.30 7.77
C LYS A 18 -15.59 -28.15 6.98
N ASP A 19 -16.64 -28.64 7.64
CA ASP A 19 -17.65 -29.49 7.02
C ASP A 19 -18.46 -28.70 6.00
N GLU A 20 -18.80 -27.44 6.31
CA GLU A 20 -19.47 -26.53 5.38
C GLU A 20 -18.59 -26.23 4.15
N ILE A 21 -17.28 -25.99 4.36
CA ILE A 21 -16.32 -25.82 3.25
C ILE A 21 -16.27 -27.08 2.38
N VAL A 22 -16.24 -28.28 2.99
CA VAL A 22 -16.21 -29.55 2.24
C VAL A 22 -17.49 -29.74 1.44
N ALA A 23 -18.66 -29.47 2.02
CA ALA A 23 -19.95 -29.56 1.33
C ALA A 23 -20.02 -28.60 0.13
N VAL A 24 -19.56 -27.35 0.30
CA VAL A 24 -19.48 -26.37 -0.79
C VAL A 24 -18.55 -26.86 -1.91
N LYS A 25 -17.36 -27.37 -1.56
CA LYS A 25 -16.43 -27.94 -2.55
C LYS A 25 -17.05 -29.08 -3.33
N GLN A 26 -17.71 -30.02 -2.67
CA GLN A 26 -18.38 -31.16 -3.32
C GLN A 26 -19.49 -30.69 -4.27
N ALA A 27 -20.32 -29.72 -3.84
CA ALA A 27 -21.37 -29.16 -4.67
C ALA A 27 -20.81 -28.49 -5.95
N LEU A 28 -19.67 -27.80 -5.85
CA LEU A 28 -18.99 -27.22 -6.99
C LEU A 28 -18.36 -28.28 -7.90
N CYS A 29 -17.69 -29.30 -7.35
CA CYS A 29 -17.09 -30.40 -8.12
C CYS A 29 -18.13 -31.20 -8.91
N ASN A 30 -19.36 -31.31 -8.39
CA ASN A 30 -20.45 -31.99 -9.08
C ASN A 30 -20.97 -31.20 -10.29
N LYS A 31 -20.76 -29.87 -10.33
CA LYS A 31 -21.22 -28.99 -11.40
C LYS A 31 -20.12 -28.61 -12.39
N PHE A 32 -18.87 -28.53 -11.92
CA PHE A 32 -17.75 -28.01 -12.68
C PHE A 32 -16.56 -28.97 -12.60
N LYS A 33 -15.80 -29.06 -13.71
CA LYS A 33 -14.52 -29.77 -13.72
C LYS A 33 -13.49 -28.95 -12.97
N MET A 34 -13.25 -29.30 -11.71
CA MET A 34 -12.34 -28.59 -10.82
C MET A 34 -11.44 -29.55 -10.06
N THR A 35 -10.31 -29.03 -9.57
CA THR A 35 -9.37 -29.78 -8.74
C THR A 35 -9.28 -29.12 -7.37
N ASP A 36 -9.49 -29.87 -6.28
CA ASP A 36 -9.23 -29.37 -4.94
C ASP A 36 -7.73 -29.41 -4.65
N LEU A 37 -7.11 -28.24 -4.53
CA LEU A 37 -5.70 -28.08 -4.19
C LEU A 37 -5.42 -28.19 -2.67
N GLY A 38 -6.45 -28.48 -1.86
CA GLY A 38 -6.36 -28.62 -0.42
C GLY A 38 -6.32 -27.26 0.30
N PRO A 39 -5.65 -27.16 1.46
CA PRO A 39 -5.44 -25.89 2.13
C PRO A 39 -4.69 -24.89 1.24
N CYS A 40 -5.16 -23.64 1.16
CA CYS A 40 -4.53 -22.60 0.37
C CYS A 40 -3.07 -22.36 0.80
N LYS A 41 -2.14 -22.65 -0.13
CA LYS A 41 -0.70 -22.37 0.00
C LYS A 41 -0.21 -21.31 -0.99
N TYR A 42 -0.99 -21.06 -2.04
CA TYR A 42 -0.68 -20.10 -3.09
C TYR A 42 -1.99 -19.55 -3.66
N TYR A 43 -2.08 -18.23 -3.87
CA TYR A 43 -3.25 -17.57 -4.44
C TYR A 43 -2.82 -16.25 -5.10
N LEU A 44 -3.23 -16.02 -6.35
CA LEU A 44 -2.95 -14.78 -7.11
C LEU A 44 -1.46 -14.38 -7.12
N GLY A 45 -0.58 -15.35 -7.29
CA GLY A 45 0.87 -15.11 -7.34
C GLY A 45 1.56 -14.94 -5.99
N MET A 46 0.83 -15.09 -4.89
CA MET A 46 1.34 -14.97 -3.53
C MET A 46 1.33 -16.33 -2.84
N SER A 47 2.45 -16.67 -2.20
CA SER A 47 2.50 -17.77 -1.24
C SER A 47 1.79 -17.36 0.05
N LEU A 48 1.01 -18.28 0.59
CA LEU A 48 0.26 -18.13 1.82
C LEU A 48 0.66 -19.25 2.78
N ARG A 49 1.12 -18.86 3.97
CA ARG A 49 1.39 -19.77 5.08
C ARG A 49 0.51 -19.40 6.25
N ARG A 50 -0.07 -20.41 6.89
CA ARG A 50 -0.92 -20.21 8.07
C ARG A 50 -0.55 -21.23 9.14
N ASP A 51 -0.20 -20.74 10.32
CA ASP A 51 -0.09 -21.59 11.50
C ASP A 51 -1.45 -21.59 12.21
N ARG A 52 -2.03 -22.78 12.40
CA ARG A 52 -3.35 -22.94 13.02
C ARG A 52 -3.29 -22.88 14.54
N ALA A 53 -2.18 -23.30 15.15
CA ALA A 53 -2.00 -23.34 16.59
C ALA A 53 -1.79 -21.93 17.15
N THR A 54 -0.92 -21.15 16.52
CA THR A 54 -0.63 -19.77 16.96
C THR A 54 -1.45 -18.71 16.22
N ARG A 55 -2.21 -19.12 15.19
CA ARG A 55 -3.11 -18.30 14.33
C ARG A 55 -2.49 -17.24 13.39
N PRO A 56 -1.16 -17.09 13.16
CA PRO A 56 -0.66 -16.11 12.19
C PRO A 56 -0.88 -16.55 10.74
N ILE A 57 -1.00 -15.55 9.86
CA ILE A 57 -1.01 -15.68 8.40
C ILE A 57 0.17 -14.89 7.85
N PHE A 58 0.89 -15.50 6.91
CA PHE A 58 2.05 -14.92 6.24
C PHE A 58 1.80 -14.89 4.74
N LEU A 59 2.04 -13.73 4.11
CA LEU A 59 1.97 -13.55 2.66
C LEU A 59 3.35 -13.18 2.12
N SER A 60 3.76 -13.84 1.03
CA SER A 60 5.04 -13.56 0.37
C SER A 60 5.01 -13.82 -1.14
N GLN A 61 5.82 -13.08 -1.89
CA GLN A 61 6.11 -13.29 -3.30
C GLN A 61 7.58 -13.70 -3.54
N THR A 62 8.25 -14.36 -2.58
CA THR A 62 9.69 -14.71 -2.67
C THR A 62 10.05 -15.42 -3.99
N THR A 63 9.29 -16.43 -4.42
CA THR A 63 9.55 -17.14 -5.69
C THR A 63 9.50 -16.21 -6.90
N TYR A 64 8.53 -15.29 -6.95
CA TYR A 64 8.44 -14.29 -8.01
C TYR A 64 9.59 -13.30 -7.93
N LEU A 65 9.93 -12.82 -6.73
CA LEU A 65 11.04 -11.91 -6.52
C LEU A 65 12.37 -12.52 -7.00
N GLU A 66 12.66 -13.78 -6.64
CA GLU A 66 13.87 -14.48 -7.09
C GLU A 66 13.94 -14.60 -8.61
N LYS A 67 12.81 -14.91 -9.26
CA LYS A 67 12.72 -14.94 -10.73
C LYS A 67 13.04 -13.56 -11.31
N VAL A 68 12.39 -12.51 -10.80
CA VAL A 68 12.60 -11.14 -11.27
C VAL A 68 14.05 -10.70 -11.09
N LEU A 69 14.67 -11.01 -9.95
CA LEU A 69 16.09 -10.69 -9.74
C LEU A 69 16.99 -11.37 -10.77
N ARG A 70 16.73 -12.64 -11.12
CA ARG A 70 17.46 -13.33 -12.20
C ARG A 70 17.20 -12.71 -13.57
N ASP A 71 15.94 -12.40 -13.90
CA ASP A 71 15.54 -11.80 -15.18
C ASP A 71 16.23 -10.44 -15.45
N PHE A 72 16.61 -9.72 -14.39
CA PHE A 72 17.34 -8.45 -14.46
C PHE A 72 18.83 -8.54 -14.13
N GLY A 73 19.37 -9.75 -13.92
CA GLY A 73 20.80 -9.96 -13.61
C GLY A 73 21.24 -9.41 -12.24
N LEU A 74 20.33 -9.41 -11.26
CA LEU A 74 20.52 -8.83 -9.92
C LEU A 74 20.36 -9.87 -8.80
N ASP A 75 20.40 -11.16 -9.11
CA ASP A 75 20.31 -12.24 -8.13
C ASP A 75 21.58 -12.37 -7.25
N GLN A 76 22.74 -11.94 -7.77
CA GLN A 76 24.03 -11.89 -7.06
C GLN A 76 24.49 -10.47 -6.68
N CYS A 77 23.60 -9.48 -6.74
CA CYS A 77 23.98 -8.10 -6.44
C CYS A 77 24.21 -7.85 -4.94
N ALA A 78 25.09 -6.89 -4.61
CA ALA A 78 25.25 -6.42 -3.24
C ALA A 78 23.99 -5.67 -2.77
N PRO A 79 23.43 -5.97 -1.59
CA PRO A 79 22.15 -5.41 -1.17
C PRO A 79 22.25 -3.93 -0.76
N ASN A 80 21.11 -3.23 -0.84
CA ASN A 80 20.94 -1.88 -0.31
C ASN A 80 19.99 -1.89 0.89
N ALA A 81 20.20 -0.99 1.85
CA ALA A 81 19.37 -0.92 3.06
C ALA A 81 18.00 -0.23 2.84
N THR A 82 17.89 0.63 1.82
CA THR A 82 16.66 1.37 1.49
C THR A 82 16.42 1.37 -0.03
N PRO A 83 15.16 1.39 -0.48
CA PRO A 83 14.82 1.33 -1.91
C PRO A 83 15.06 2.65 -2.65
N VAL A 84 15.11 3.79 -1.94
CA VAL A 84 15.30 5.14 -2.52
C VAL A 84 16.50 5.83 -1.88
N SER A 85 17.24 6.62 -2.65
CA SER A 85 18.23 7.55 -2.13
C SER A 85 17.55 8.81 -1.60
N THR A 86 18.14 9.51 -0.65
CA THR A 86 17.66 10.86 -0.25
C THR A 86 18.09 11.93 -1.25
N SER A 87 18.98 11.60 -2.17
CA SER A 87 19.36 12.46 -3.31
C SER A 87 18.21 12.59 -4.30
N LYS A 88 18.02 13.80 -4.83
CA LYS A 88 17.07 14.06 -5.92
C LYS A 88 17.69 13.69 -7.27
N PHE A 89 16.86 13.38 -8.26
CA PHE A 89 17.30 13.22 -9.64
C PHE A 89 17.79 14.55 -10.20
N GLY A 90 18.83 14.49 -11.03
CA GLY A 90 19.28 15.62 -11.82
C GLY A 90 18.31 15.96 -12.95
N GLU A 91 18.42 17.17 -13.48
CA GLU A 91 17.78 17.50 -14.75
C GLU A 91 18.56 16.84 -15.89
N PRO A 92 17.88 16.15 -16.83
CA PRO A 92 18.55 15.60 -18.00
C PRO A 92 19.06 16.73 -18.89
N ASP A 93 20.12 16.44 -19.65
CA ASP A 93 20.63 17.36 -20.66
C ASP A 93 19.53 17.80 -21.64
N SER A 94 19.61 19.05 -22.09
CA SER A 94 18.66 19.60 -23.06
C SER A 94 18.58 18.72 -24.31
N GLY A 95 17.37 18.28 -24.66
CA GLY A 95 17.12 17.42 -25.82
C GLY A 95 17.38 15.93 -25.61
N TYR A 96 17.71 15.47 -24.39
CA TYR A 96 17.89 14.06 -24.09
C TYR A 96 16.67 13.22 -24.48
N LYS A 97 16.92 12.12 -25.20
CA LYS A 97 15.94 11.09 -25.55
C LYS A 97 16.50 9.72 -25.21
N ALA A 98 15.75 8.98 -24.40
CA ALA A 98 16.04 7.61 -24.06
C ALA A 98 15.99 6.73 -25.33
N THR A 99 16.92 5.78 -25.41
CA THR A 99 16.88 4.71 -26.42
C THR A 99 15.66 3.83 -26.20
N ASP A 100 15.17 3.19 -27.26
CA ASP A 100 14.02 2.29 -27.14
C ASP A 100 14.35 1.06 -26.28
N GLU A 101 15.58 0.57 -26.32
CA GLU A 101 16.10 -0.47 -25.43
C GLU A 101 15.99 -0.08 -23.95
N LEU A 102 16.36 1.16 -23.60
CA LEU A 102 16.27 1.64 -22.23
C LEU A 102 14.81 1.79 -21.81
N LYS A 103 13.94 2.29 -22.68
CA LYS A 103 12.49 2.39 -22.39
C LYS A 103 11.87 1.02 -22.16
N GLU A 104 12.19 0.04 -23.00
CA GLU A 104 11.68 -1.33 -22.87
C GLU A 104 12.15 -1.98 -21.56
N TRP A 105 13.46 -1.89 -21.29
CA TRP A 105 14.03 -2.39 -20.03
C TRP A 105 13.36 -1.74 -18.83
N TYR A 106 13.19 -0.42 -18.87
CA TYR A 106 12.62 0.36 -17.77
C TYR A 106 11.15 0.02 -17.53
N ALA A 107 10.34 -0.06 -18.59
CA ALA A 107 8.94 -0.43 -18.51
C ALA A 107 8.75 -1.86 -17.93
N LYS A 108 9.55 -2.82 -18.40
CA LYS A 108 9.54 -4.19 -17.89
C LYS A 108 9.93 -4.23 -16.40
N ALA A 109 10.95 -3.47 -16.00
CA ALA A 109 11.41 -3.40 -14.61
C ALA A 109 10.34 -2.80 -13.69
N ILE A 110 9.75 -1.66 -14.08
CA ILE A 110 8.68 -1.01 -13.31
C ILE A 110 7.47 -1.93 -13.20
N GLY A 111 7.03 -2.57 -14.30
CA GLY A 111 5.91 -3.52 -14.24
C GLY A 111 6.15 -4.68 -13.27
N SER A 112 7.37 -5.23 -13.27
CA SER A 112 7.75 -6.31 -12.35
C SER A 112 7.76 -5.86 -10.89
N LEU A 113 8.29 -4.65 -10.62
CA LEU A 113 8.29 -4.05 -9.29
C LEU A 113 6.89 -3.68 -8.81
N MET A 114 6.02 -3.19 -9.70
CA MET A 114 4.62 -2.89 -9.40
C MET A 114 3.87 -4.14 -8.94
N TYR A 115 4.12 -5.29 -9.56
CA TYR A 115 3.48 -6.55 -9.15
C TYR A 115 3.88 -6.98 -7.73
N LEU A 116 5.16 -6.83 -7.36
CA LEU A 116 5.63 -7.04 -5.98
C LEU A 116 5.02 -6.04 -5.01
N MET A 117 5.01 -4.76 -5.41
CA MET A 117 4.49 -3.65 -4.62
C MET A 117 3.02 -3.83 -4.27
N LEU A 118 2.20 -4.28 -5.23
CA LEU A 118 0.76 -4.46 -5.05
C LEU A 118 0.41 -5.71 -4.24
N GLY A 119 1.23 -6.76 -4.30
CA GLY A 119 0.95 -8.01 -3.60
C GLY A 119 1.43 -8.01 -2.16
N THR A 120 2.75 -7.86 -1.94
CA THR A 120 3.36 -8.15 -0.63
C THR A 120 4.45 -7.18 -0.20
N ARG A 121 4.81 -6.19 -1.02
CA ARG A 121 5.90 -5.24 -0.75
C ARG A 121 5.42 -3.78 -0.71
N PRO A 122 4.57 -3.40 0.26
CA PRO A 122 4.15 -2.00 0.43
C PRO A 122 5.33 -1.05 0.69
N ASP A 123 6.43 -1.58 1.23
CA ASP A 123 7.65 -0.85 1.57
C ASP A 123 8.41 -0.28 0.37
N ILE A 124 8.12 -0.73 -0.86
CA ILE A 124 8.69 -0.16 -2.08
C ILE A 124 7.72 0.79 -2.81
N ALA A 125 6.52 1.05 -2.27
CA ALA A 125 5.48 1.76 -3.00
C ALA A 125 5.88 3.17 -3.43
N PHE A 126 6.52 3.93 -2.54
CA PHE A 126 7.06 5.24 -2.89
C PHE A 126 8.13 5.17 -3.97
N ALA A 127 9.06 4.22 -3.84
CA ALA A 127 10.16 4.04 -4.78
C ALA A 127 9.68 3.76 -6.21
N VAL A 128 8.71 2.84 -6.33
CA VAL A 128 8.10 2.47 -7.61
C VAL A 128 7.29 3.62 -8.18
N SER A 129 6.49 4.31 -7.37
CA SER A 129 5.70 5.47 -7.77
C SER A 129 6.56 6.67 -8.23
N LEU A 130 7.71 6.86 -7.61
CA LEU A 130 8.69 7.88 -8.02
C LEU A 130 9.29 7.52 -9.38
N CYS A 131 9.80 6.30 -9.53
CA CYS A 131 10.45 5.84 -10.76
C CYS A 131 9.47 5.75 -11.95
N SER A 132 8.22 5.32 -11.73
CA SER A 132 7.23 5.17 -12.80
C SER A 132 6.90 6.48 -13.54
N ARG A 133 7.22 7.64 -12.96
CA ARG A 133 7.02 8.95 -13.60
C ARG A 133 7.86 9.12 -14.86
N HIS A 134 8.97 8.39 -14.96
CA HIS A 134 9.95 8.55 -16.03
C HIS A 134 9.83 7.47 -17.12
N LEU A 135 8.73 6.70 -17.17
CA LEU A 135 8.50 5.65 -18.16
C LEU A 135 8.66 6.12 -19.62
N GLY A 136 8.26 7.36 -19.92
CA GLY A 136 8.31 7.90 -21.29
C GLY A 136 9.72 8.31 -21.76
N ASN A 137 10.59 8.71 -20.84
CA ASN A 137 11.95 9.19 -21.15
C ASN A 137 12.94 8.91 -20.00
N PRO A 138 13.24 7.63 -19.69
CA PRO A 138 14.13 7.28 -18.58
C PRO A 138 15.59 7.66 -18.88
N THR A 139 16.33 8.08 -17.85
CA THR A 139 17.78 8.35 -17.90
C THR A 139 18.55 7.19 -17.28
N ASN A 140 19.88 7.19 -17.43
CA ASN A 140 20.74 6.24 -16.71
C ASN A 140 20.67 6.41 -15.18
N GLU A 141 20.39 7.62 -14.70
CA GLU A 141 20.13 7.87 -13.29
C GLU A 141 18.84 7.19 -12.83
N HIS A 142 17.75 7.32 -13.62
CA HIS A 142 16.50 6.60 -13.36
C HIS A 142 16.70 5.08 -13.37
N GLN A 143 17.48 4.55 -14.32
CA GLN A 143 17.83 3.13 -14.38
C GLN A 143 18.57 2.67 -13.11
N THR A 144 19.50 3.49 -12.63
CA THR A 144 20.26 3.25 -11.39
C THR A 144 19.33 3.24 -10.16
N ALA A 145 18.34 4.13 -10.12
CA ALA A 145 17.32 4.14 -9.07
C ALA A 145 16.46 2.85 -9.07
N VAL A 146 16.04 2.37 -10.24
CA VAL A 146 15.32 1.09 -10.35
C VAL A 146 16.18 -0.09 -9.90
N LYS A 147 17.46 -0.12 -10.32
CA LYS A 147 18.43 -1.13 -9.83
C LYS A 147 18.59 -1.07 -8.31
N ARG A 148 18.56 0.11 -7.69
CA ARG A 148 18.58 0.25 -6.22
C ARG A 148 17.39 -0.44 -5.56
N ILE A 149 16.18 -0.34 -6.12
CA ILE A 149 14.99 -1.02 -5.60
C ILE A 149 15.21 -2.54 -5.60
N PHE A 150 15.70 -3.10 -6.71
CA PHE A 150 16.05 -4.52 -6.77
C PHE A 150 17.13 -4.93 -5.77
N ARG A 151 18.19 -4.13 -5.60
CA ARG A 151 19.23 -4.37 -4.59
C ARG A 151 18.66 -4.35 -3.16
N TYR A 152 17.70 -3.49 -2.88
CA TYR A 152 16.97 -3.49 -1.61
C TYR A 152 16.14 -4.76 -1.44
N LEU A 153 15.39 -5.15 -2.47
CA LEU A 153 14.59 -6.37 -2.46
C LEU A 153 15.46 -7.62 -2.27
N LYS A 154 16.65 -7.68 -2.89
CA LYS A 154 17.63 -8.75 -2.69
C LYS A 154 18.03 -8.91 -1.22
N GLY A 155 18.32 -7.80 -0.54
CA GLY A 155 18.65 -7.79 0.89
C GLY A 155 17.46 -8.05 1.83
N SER A 156 16.24 -8.09 1.30
CA SER A 156 14.99 -8.20 2.07
C SER A 156 14.04 -9.26 1.52
N GLN A 157 14.57 -10.25 0.79
CA GLN A 157 13.80 -11.28 0.09
C GLN A 157 13.02 -12.23 1.03
N ASN A 158 13.45 -12.30 2.30
CA ASN A 158 12.84 -13.12 3.34
C ASN A 158 11.72 -12.39 4.10
N LEU A 159 11.36 -11.17 3.72
CA LEU A 159 10.26 -10.45 4.37
C LEU A 159 8.91 -11.01 3.91
N GLU A 160 8.01 -11.18 4.86
CA GLU A 160 6.62 -11.57 4.65
C GLU A 160 5.70 -10.55 5.33
N LEU A 161 4.53 -10.27 4.73
CA LEU A 161 3.46 -9.56 5.43
C LEU A 161 2.85 -10.52 6.45
N VAL A 162 2.81 -10.12 7.72
CA VAL A 162 2.36 -10.97 8.83
C VAL A 162 1.15 -10.39 9.53
N TYR A 163 0.07 -11.16 9.53
CA TYR A 163 -1.16 -10.88 10.27
C TYR A 163 -1.25 -11.86 11.45
N GLN A 164 -1.33 -11.33 12.67
CA GLN A 164 -1.39 -12.13 13.89
C GLN A 164 -2.14 -11.38 14.99
N GLY A 165 -2.57 -12.10 16.02
CA GLY A 165 -3.31 -11.54 17.14
C GLY A 165 -4.82 -11.51 16.91
N GLU A 166 -5.52 -10.90 17.87
CA GLU A 166 -6.98 -10.75 17.80
C GLU A 166 -7.38 -9.66 16.81
N LEU A 167 -8.66 -9.65 16.43
CA LEU A 167 -9.22 -8.60 15.58
C LEU A 167 -9.01 -7.23 16.26
N GLN A 168 -8.48 -6.27 15.51
CA GLN A 168 -8.25 -4.89 15.96
C GLN A 168 -9.00 -3.93 15.03
N PRO A 169 -9.27 -2.69 15.49
CA PRO A 169 -9.81 -1.65 14.63
C PRO A 169 -8.99 -1.46 13.36
N LEU A 170 -9.67 -1.06 12.29
CA LEU A 170 -9.00 -0.61 11.07
C LEU A 170 -8.35 0.74 11.37
N LEU A 171 -7.03 0.84 11.19
CA LEU A 171 -6.28 2.07 11.45
C LEU A 171 -5.65 2.58 10.16
N GLY A 172 -5.95 3.82 9.82
CA GLY A 172 -5.38 4.54 8.68
C GLY A 172 -4.26 5.49 9.09
N TYR A 173 -3.32 5.70 8.20
CA TYR A 173 -2.29 6.73 8.28
C TYR A 173 -2.24 7.45 6.93
N THR A 174 -2.09 8.76 6.93
CA THR A 174 -1.97 9.58 5.72
C THR A 174 -0.93 10.67 5.90
N ASP A 175 -0.16 10.93 4.85
CA ASP A 175 0.85 11.99 4.77
C ASP A 175 0.87 12.55 3.34
N SER A 176 1.38 13.77 3.14
CA SER A 176 1.63 14.33 1.81
C SER A 176 2.93 15.14 1.73
N ASP A 177 3.79 14.79 0.77
CA ASP A 177 4.99 15.56 0.47
C ASP A 177 4.65 16.74 -0.45
N TRP A 178 4.46 17.92 0.14
CA TRP A 178 4.00 19.12 -0.57
C TRP A 178 5.02 19.59 -1.61
N ALA A 179 4.58 19.66 -2.86
CA ALA A 179 5.38 20.10 -4.01
C ALA A 179 6.75 19.38 -4.12
N GLY A 180 6.79 18.10 -3.73
CA GLY A 180 7.98 17.26 -3.81
C GLY A 180 8.42 16.92 -5.24
N ASP A 181 7.48 16.93 -6.18
CA ASP A 181 7.79 16.81 -7.62
C ASP A 181 8.34 18.15 -8.13
N LEU A 182 9.65 18.21 -8.44
CA LEU A 182 10.28 19.46 -8.83
C LEU A 182 9.84 19.96 -10.21
N GLU A 183 9.53 19.06 -11.13
CA GLU A 183 9.11 19.38 -12.49
C GLU A 183 7.69 19.95 -12.52
N THR A 184 6.75 19.30 -11.83
CA THR A 184 5.33 19.66 -11.90
C THR A 184 4.82 20.43 -10.67
N ARG A 185 5.64 20.54 -9.62
CA ARG A 185 5.29 21.09 -8.30
C ARG A 185 4.09 20.39 -7.64
N ARG A 186 3.72 19.20 -8.12
CA ARG A 186 2.64 18.38 -7.54
C ARG A 186 3.14 17.63 -6.31
N SER A 187 2.28 17.54 -5.31
CA SER A 187 2.58 16.79 -4.08
C SER A 187 2.46 15.28 -4.31
N THR A 188 3.07 14.48 -3.44
CA THR A 188 2.82 13.03 -3.38
C THR A 188 2.02 12.73 -2.13
N SER A 189 0.82 12.13 -2.27
CA SER A 189 0.04 11.66 -1.13
C SER A 189 0.21 10.16 -0.94
N GLY A 190 0.36 9.76 0.31
CA GLY A 190 0.47 8.38 0.71
C GLY A 190 -0.54 8.04 1.80
N TYR A 191 -1.08 6.83 1.76
CA TYR A 191 -1.83 6.27 2.88
C TYR A 191 -1.50 4.80 3.08
N VAL A 192 -1.67 4.33 4.31
CA VAL A 192 -1.68 2.91 4.64
C VAL A 192 -2.78 2.62 5.65
N PHE A 193 -3.48 1.52 5.43
CA PHE A 193 -4.45 0.96 6.35
C PHE A 193 -3.95 -0.37 6.89
N ASN A 194 -3.82 -0.43 8.21
CA ASN A 194 -3.47 -1.64 8.93
C ASN A 194 -4.72 -2.28 9.53
N LEU A 195 -4.79 -3.61 9.43
CA LEU A 195 -5.75 -4.43 10.16
C LEU A 195 -4.95 -5.36 11.08
N GLY A 196 -5.05 -5.14 12.39
CA GLY A 196 -4.20 -5.82 13.36
C GLY A 196 -2.73 -5.44 13.19
N THR A 197 -1.88 -6.41 12.85
CA THR A 197 -0.42 -6.23 12.85
C THR A 197 0.20 -5.89 11.50
N GLY A 198 -0.59 -5.76 10.43
CA GLY A 198 -0.07 -5.54 9.09
C GLY A 198 -0.95 -4.73 8.17
N ALA A 199 -0.32 -4.19 7.13
CA ALA A 199 -0.95 -3.38 6.10
C ALA A 199 -1.82 -4.25 5.19
N ILE A 200 -3.07 -3.83 4.98
CA ILE A 200 -4.02 -4.48 4.07
C ILE A 200 -4.37 -3.64 2.84
N SER A 201 -4.12 -2.33 2.90
CA SER A 201 -4.27 -1.40 1.78
C SER A 201 -3.26 -0.28 1.91
N TRP A 202 -2.67 0.14 0.79
CA TRP A 202 -1.67 1.20 0.75
C TRP A 202 -1.66 1.90 -0.60
N SER A 203 -1.15 3.12 -0.60
CA SER A 203 -1.00 3.92 -1.81
C SER A 203 0.14 4.92 -1.66
N SER A 204 0.85 5.17 -2.76
CA SER A 204 1.77 6.29 -2.92
C SER A 204 1.52 6.88 -4.31
N LYS A 205 0.88 8.05 -4.38
CA LYS A 205 0.44 8.64 -5.66
C LYS A 205 0.71 10.12 -5.71
N ARG A 206 1.25 10.58 -6.84
CA ARG A 206 1.33 12.00 -7.17
C ARG A 206 -0.10 12.56 -7.28
N GLN A 207 -0.35 13.68 -6.60
CA GLN A 207 -1.63 14.38 -6.67
C GLN A 207 -1.93 14.83 -8.10
N ARG A 208 -3.21 14.84 -8.48
CA ARG A 208 -3.63 15.23 -9.82
C ARG A 208 -3.51 16.75 -10.05
N THR A 209 -3.75 17.53 -9.01
CA THR A 209 -3.68 18.99 -9.00
C THR A 209 -2.52 19.45 -8.13
N VAL A 210 -2.02 20.65 -8.40
CA VAL A 210 -1.00 21.32 -7.57
C VAL A 210 -1.71 21.88 -6.34
N ALA A 211 -1.20 21.57 -5.15
CA ALA A 211 -1.70 22.13 -3.90
C ALA A 211 -1.00 23.46 -3.60
N LEU A 212 -1.77 24.47 -3.18
CA LEU A 212 -1.24 25.81 -2.93
C LEU A 212 -0.59 25.97 -1.54
N SER A 213 -0.77 24.98 -0.67
CA SER A 213 -0.14 24.94 0.64
C SER A 213 0.08 23.48 1.11
N SER A 214 0.94 23.29 2.10
CA SER A 214 1.09 21.99 2.76
C SER A 214 -0.22 21.50 3.38
N CYS A 215 -0.97 22.40 4.02
CA CYS A 215 -2.27 22.10 4.61
C CYS A 215 -3.26 21.57 3.55
N GLU A 216 -3.28 22.18 2.36
CA GLU A 216 -4.12 21.72 1.25
C GLU A 216 -3.67 20.36 0.71
N ALA A 217 -2.36 20.15 0.55
CA ALA A 217 -1.82 18.88 0.10
C ALA A 217 -2.21 17.74 1.06
N GLU A 218 -2.07 17.98 2.36
CA GLU A 218 -2.45 17.04 3.41
C GLU A 218 -3.95 16.76 3.41
N TYR A 219 -4.77 17.79 3.20
CA TYR A 219 -6.22 17.62 3.12
C TYR A 219 -6.67 16.78 1.91
N MET A 220 -6.00 16.95 0.77
CA MET A 220 -6.21 16.09 -0.39
C MET A 220 -5.79 14.64 -0.12
N GLY A 221 -4.69 14.43 0.61
CA GLY A 221 -4.27 13.11 1.10
C GLY A 221 -5.29 12.47 2.03
N GLN A 222 -5.76 13.21 3.03
CA GLN A 222 -6.84 12.81 3.95
C GLN A 222 -8.11 12.42 3.20
N THR A 223 -8.47 13.16 2.16
CA THR A 223 -9.63 12.84 1.31
C THR A 223 -9.47 11.52 0.57
N ALA A 224 -8.27 11.22 0.05
CA ALA A 224 -8.00 9.93 -0.57
C ALA A 224 -8.06 8.79 0.45
N ALA A 225 -7.48 8.98 1.64
CA ALA A 225 -7.52 8.01 2.73
C ALA A 225 -8.96 7.77 3.22
N ALA A 226 -9.80 8.80 3.37
CA ALA A 226 -11.19 8.65 3.77
C ALA A 226 -12.01 7.80 2.77
N LYS A 227 -11.79 8.00 1.46
CA LYS A 227 -12.44 7.18 0.42
C LYS A 227 -12.06 5.70 0.55
N GLU A 228 -10.79 5.42 0.76
CA GLU A 228 -10.29 4.06 0.99
C GLU A 228 -10.89 3.47 2.28
N ALA A 229 -10.92 4.24 3.37
CA ALA A 229 -11.48 3.82 4.65
C ALA A 229 -12.96 3.43 4.52
N VAL A 230 -13.76 4.23 3.80
CA VAL A 230 -15.17 3.94 3.54
C VAL A 230 -15.33 2.63 2.78
N TRP A 231 -14.52 2.41 1.73
CA TRP A 231 -14.55 1.18 0.94
C TRP A 231 -14.15 -0.05 1.78
N LEU A 232 -13.02 0.03 2.49
CA LEU A 232 -12.54 -1.04 3.37
C LEU A 232 -13.56 -1.38 4.46
N ARG A 233 -14.21 -0.36 5.04
CA ARG A 233 -15.21 -0.58 6.08
C ARG A 233 -16.44 -1.29 5.54
N GLY A 234 -16.90 -0.95 4.33
CA GLY A 234 -17.99 -1.68 3.67
C GLY A 234 -17.64 -3.16 3.51
N LEU A 235 -16.45 -3.46 3.01
CA LEU A 235 -15.97 -4.84 2.87
C LEU A 235 -15.88 -5.55 4.24
N LEU A 236 -15.34 -4.90 5.26
CA LEU A 236 -15.20 -5.49 6.59
C LEU A 236 -16.55 -5.75 7.26
N GLN A 237 -17.56 -4.91 7.04
CA GLN A 237 -18.91 -5.12 7.55
C GLN A 237 -19.61 -6.34 6.92
N GLU A 238 -19.34 -6.61 5.65
CA GLU A 238 -19.82 -7.81 4.96
C GLU A 238 -19.10 -9.07 5.46
N LEU A 239 -17.77 -9.00 5.60
CA LEU A 239 -16.93 -10.14 6.00
C LEU A 239 -17.05 -10.49 7.49
N LEU A 240 -17.13 -9.48 8.36
CA LEU A 240 -17.00 -9.58 9.81
C LEU A 240 -18.20 -8.89 10.48
N LYS A 241 -18.98 -9.67 11.24
CA LYS A 241 -20.15 -9.13 11.97
C LYS A 241 -19.75 -8.16 13.06
N GLU A 242 -18.55 -8.34 13.61
CA GLU A 242 -17.94 -7.50 14.63
C GLU A 242 -17.86 -6.04 14.18
N TYR A 243 -17.60 -5.76 12.90
CA TYR A 243 -17.59 -4.39 12.34
C TYR A 243 -18.97 -3.74 12.24
N ARG A 244 -20.06 -4.49 12.47
CA ARG A 244 -21.43 -3.97 12.59
C ARG A 244 -21.86 -3.82 14.05
N GLU A 245 -21.46 -4.77 14.89
CA GLU A 245 -21.99 -4.94 16.24
C GLU A 245 -21.13 -4.27 17.32
N VAL A 246 -19.80 -4.30 17.18
CA VAL A 246 -18.85 -3.79 18.18
C VAL A 246 -18.69 -2.27 18.01
N PRO A 247 -19.09 -1.43 18.98
CA PRO A 247 -19.01 0.02 18.88
C PRO A 247 -17.62 0.56 18.54
N GLU A 248 -16.57 -0.04 19.11
CA GLU A 248 -15.17 0.34 18.94
C GLU A 248 -14.64 0.11 17.51
N LEU A 249 -15.34 -0.70 16.71
CA LEU A 249 -15.00 -0.99 15.31
C LEU A 249 -15.82 -0.16 14.31
N LYS A 250 -16.76 0.68 14.78
CA LYS A 250 -17.67 1.43 13.90
C LYS A 250 -16.99 2.59 13.19
N THR A 251 -16.01 3.22 13.83
CA THR A 251 -15.29 4.40 13.33
C THR A 251 -13.86 4.03 12.95
N THR A 252 -13.45 4.39 11.74
CA THR A 252 -12.07 4.21 11.28
C THR A 252 -11.24 5.44 11.65
N VAL A 253 -10.27 5.28 12.55
CA VAL A 253 -9.34 6.36 12.89
C VAL A 253 -8.26 6.48 11.81
N ILE A 254 -8.07 7.69 11.29
CA ILE A 254 -7.04 8.02 10.31
C ILE A 254 -6.09 9.05 10.92
N PHE A 255 -4.82 8.66 11.09
CA PHE A 255 -3.79 9.50 11.65
C PHE A 255 -3.11 10.38 10.59
N GLY A 256 -3.05 11.68 10.85
CA GLY A 256 -2.30 12.66 10.06
C GLY A 256 -1.47 13.56 11.00
N ASP A 257 -0.43 14.22 10.49
CA ASP A 257 0.44 15.09 11.29
C ASP A 257 0.18 16.59 11.04
N ASN A 258 -0.73 16.94 10.13
CA ASN A 258 -1.11 18.33 9.86
C ASN A 258 -2.40 18.73 10.59
N GLN A 259 -2.25 19.49 11.68
CA GLN A 259 -3.38 19.98 12.47
C GLN A 259 -4.34 20.88 11.69
N GLY A 260 -3.84 21.66 10.73
CA GLY A 260 -4.68 22.50 9.87
C GLY A 260 -5.62 21.68 9.01
N ALA A 261 -5.11 20.62 8.37
CA ALA A 261 -5.91 19.70 7.56
C ALA A 261 -6.95 18.97 8.43
N ILE A 262 -6.56 18.51 9.62
CA ILE A 262 -7.49 17.90 10.59
C ILE A 262 -8.58 18.90 11.03
N ALA A 263 -8.23 20.17 11.28
CA ALA A 263 -9.22 21.18 11.63
C ALA A 263 -10.20 21.45 10.48
N MET A 264 -9.72 21.42 9.22
CA MET A 264 -10.53 21.57 8.01
C MET A 264 -11.55 20.43 7.82
N SER A 265 -11.28 19.22 8.33
CA SER A 265 -12.23 18.11 8.27
C SER A 265 -13.36 18.23 9.29
N LYS A 266 -13.17 19.02 10.36
CA LYS A 266 -14.12 19.17 11.48
C LYS A 266 -14.93 20.48 11.41
N ASN A 267 -14.32 21.57 10.93
CA ASN A 267 -14.90 22.91 11.06
C ASN A 267 -15.43 23.50 9.75
N PRO A 268 -16.67 24.03 9.70
CA PRO A 268 -17.26 24.61 8.50
C PRO A 268 -16.73 26.00 8.12
N GLN A 269 -16.09 26.72 9.06
CA GLN A 269 -15.69 28.12 8.88
C GLN A 269 -14.42 28.32 8.03
N PHE A 270 -13.68 27.26 7.67
CA PHE A 270 -12.44 27.36 6.90
C PHE A 270 -12.64 27.46 5.38
N HIS A 271 -13.88 27.59 4.91
CA HIS A 271 -14.24 27.50 3.48
C HIS A 271 -13.77 28.67 2.61
N THR A 272 -13.50 29.83 3.20
CA THR A 272 -13.34 31.09 2.44
C THR A 272 -12.06 31.15 1.59
N ARG A 273 -11.08 30.25 1.81
CA ARG A 273 -9.76 30.25 1.12
C ARG A 273 -9.48 29.00 0.27
N THR A 274 -10.40 28.03 0.17
CA THR A 274 -10.14 26.71 -0.46
C THR A 274 -11.26 26.25 -1.42
N LYS A 275 -11.82 27.19 -2.21
CA LYS A 275 -12.94 26.90 -3.14
C LYS A 275 -12.65 25.80 -4.16
N HIS A 276 -11.41 25.63 -4.60
CA HIS A 276 -11.02 24.61 -5.59
C HIS A 276 -11.00 23.18 -5.04
N ILE A 277 -11.09 23.00 -3.72
CA ILE A 277 -11.22 21.70 -3.05
C ILE A 277 -12.52 21.57 -2.25
N ASP A 278 -13.51 22.42 -2.53
CA ASP A 278 -14.78 22.51 -1.78
C ASP A 278 -15.52 21.16 -1.67
N ILE A 279 -15.62 20.42 -2.77
CA ILE A 279 -16.25 19.08 -2.79
C ILE A 279 -15.52 18.11 -1.85
N GLN A 280 -14.18 18.17 -1.80
CA GLN A 280 -13.39 17.33 -0.89
C GLN A 280 -13.67 17.71 0.56
N HIS A 281 -13.88 19.01 0.83
CA HIS A 281 -14.29 19.48 2.15
C HIS A 281 -15.61 18.90 2.62
N HIS A 282 -16.64 18.99 1.78
CA HIS A 282 -17.94 18.43 2.10
C HIS A 282 -17.87 16.93 2.33
N TYR A 283 -17.17 16.20 1.47
CA TYR A 283 -17.04 14.75 1.60
C TYR A 283 -16.39 14.32 2.93
N CYS A 284 -15.21 14.86 3.26
CA CYS A 284 -14.52 14.49 4.49
C CYS A 284 -15.33 14.87 5.74
N ARG A 285 -15.96 16.05 5.72
CA ARG A 285 -16.79 16.51 6.83
C ARG A 285 -18.02 15.64 7.03
N GLU A 286 -18.70 15.25 5.95
CA GLU A 286 -19.82 14.31 6.01
C GLU A 286 -19.41 13.02 6.70
N LYS A 287 -18.27 12.44 6.30
CA LYS A 287 -17.77 11.17 6.88
C LYS A 287 -17.24 11.28 8.30
N VAL A 288 -16.84 12.49 8.72
CA VAL A 288 -16.52 12.77 10.13
C VAL A 288 -17.80 12.94 10.95
N ASN A 289 -18.76 13.70 10.45
CA ASN A 289 -20.02 13.98 11.14
C ASN A 289 -20.90 12.73 11.30
N ASP A 290 -20.90 11.82 10.33
CA ASP A 290 -21.62 10.54 10.41
C ASP A 290 -20.87 9.47 11.23
N GLY A 291 -19.66 9.79 11.73
CA GLY A 291 -18.84 8.90 12.54
C GLY A 291 -18.16 7.77 11.77
N THR A 292 -18.21 7.76 10.43
CA THR A 292 -17.55 6.73 9.61
C THR A 292 -16.03 6.79 9.73
N VAL A 293 -15.46 8.00 9.72
CA VAL A 293 -14.01 8.22 9.89
C VAL A 293 -13.75 9.28 10.95
N GLU A 294 -12.61 9.17 11.63
CA GLU A 294 -12.12 10.19 12.55
C GLU A 294 -10.68 10.54 12.22
N PHE A 295 -10.39 11.82 12.01
CA PHE A 295 -9.02 12.29 11.86
C PHE A 295 -8.41 12.66 13.21
N GLN A 296 -7.27 12.04 13.53
CA GLN A 296 -6.51 12.27 14.75
C GLN A 296 -5.08 12.68 14.43
N TYR A 297 -4.53 13.55 15.29
CA TYR A 297 -3.15 14.00 15.17
C TYR A 297 -2.18 12.91 15.62
N ILE A 298 -1.14 12.68 14.84
CA ILE A 298 0.04 11.90 15.26
C ILE A 298 1.30 12.74 15.05
N PRO A 299 2.29 12.71 15.96
CA PRO A 299 3.56 13.39 15.72
C PRO A 299 4.25 12.84 14.47
N THR A 300 4.87 13.69 13.66
CA THR A 300 5.59 13.31 12.42
C THR A 300 6.59 12.18 12.67
N GLY A 301 7.28 12.18 13.81
CA GLY A 301 8.20 11.10 14.18
C GLY A 301 7.56 9.72 14.42
N LYS A 302 6.23 9.61 14.42
CA LYS A 302 5.45 8.36 14.51
C LYS A 302 4.54 8.16 13.29
N GLN A 303 4.61 9.04 12.29
CA GLN A 303 3.78 8.97 11.10
C GLN A 303 4.25 7.81 10.22
N VAL A 304 3.41 6.78 10.08
CA VAL A 304 3.72 5.60 9.28
C VAL A 304 3.68 5.94 7.79
N ALA A 305 2.78 6.84 7.36
CA ALA A 305 2.63 7.18 5.95
C ALA A 305 3.83 7.96 5.35
N ASP A 306 4.77 8.44 6.16
CA ASP A 306 5.98 9.13 5.71
C ASP A 306 6.77 8.32 4.68
N GLY A 307 6.86 7.00 4.86
CA GLY A 307 7.58 6.12 3.93
C GLY A 307 6.91 5.97 2.55
N LEU A 308 5.68 6.49 2.41
CA LEU A 308 4.90 6.48 1.18
C LEU A 308 4.94 7.80 0.42
N THR A 309 5.54 8.85 0.99
CA THR A 309 5.54 10.20 0.40
C THR A 309 6.93 10.74 0.12
N LYS A 310 7.93 10.30 0.88
CA LYS A 310 9.31 10.82 0.81
C LYS A 310 10.36 9.74 1.06
N ALA A 311 11.58 10.01 0.61
CA ALA A 311 12.73 9.15 0.90
C ALA A 311 13.13 9.29 2.38
N LEU A 312 13.28 8.16 3.08
CA LEU A 312 13.62 8.13 4.50
C LEU A 312 15.07 7.68 4.73
N PRO A 313 15.76 8.25 5.75
CA PRO A 313 16.98 7.67 6.28
C PRO A 313 16.76 6.23 6.75
N LYS A 314 17.84 5.43 6.76
CA LYS A 314 17.79 3.98 7.03
C LYS A 314 16.94 3.62 8.26
N ASP A 315 17.20 4.23 9.41
CA ASP A 315 16.53 3.85 10.66
C ASP A 315 15.03 4.17 10.63
N ARG A 316 14.66 5.32 10.06
CA ARG A 316 13.27 5.72 9.83
C ARG A 316 12.57 4.78 8.85
N PHE A 317 13.25 4.40 7.77
CA PHE A 317 12.72 3.45 6.79
C PHE A 317 12.48 2.07 7.42
N LEU A 318 13.37 1.58 8.29
CA LEU A 318 13.18 0.31 8.99
C LEU A 318 12.01 0.36 9.98
N GLN A 319 11.79 1.50 10.65
CA GLN A 319 10.61 1.72 11.49
C GLN A 319 9.32 1.71 10.67
N PHE A 320 9.30 2.43 9.54
CA PHE A 320 8.20 2.41 8.57
C PHE A 320 7.89 0.98 8.13
N ARG A 321 8.89 0.25 7.65
CA ARG A 321 8.76 -1.14 7.20
C ARG A 321 8.16 -2.05 8.28
N LYS A 322 8.61 -1.90 9.53
CA LYS A 322 8.08 -2.66 10.68
C LYS A 322 6.61 -2.32 10.94
N ALA A 323 6.23 -1.05 10.83
CA ALA A 323 4.86 -0.59 11.02
C ALA A 323 3.89 -1.09 9.93
N LEU A 324 4.39 -1.48 8.75
CA LEU A 324 3.60 -2.15 7.71
C LEU A 324 3.31 -3.64 8.02
N GLY A 325 3.90 -4.20 9.08
CA GLY A 325 3.77 -5.62 9.42
C GLY A 325 4.68 -6.56 8.64
N LEU A 326 5.69 -6.03 7.95
CA LEU A 326 6.72 -6.85 7.30
C LEU A 326 7.68 -7.42 8.35
N LYS A 327 7.81 -8.75 8.37
CA LYS A 327 8.71 -9.47 9.29
C LYS A 327 9.59 -10.44 8.51
N GLU A 328 10.80 -10.64 9.00
CA GLU A 328 11.67 -11.69 8.47
C GLU A 328 11.07 -13.06 8.77
N ARG A 329 11.02 -13.89 7.73
CA ARG A 329 10.68 -15.30 7.86
C ARG A 329 11.71 -15.96 8.78
N ARG A 330 11.25 -16.46 9.92
CA ARG A 330 12.07 -17.31 10.79
C ARG A 330 12.28 -18.67 10.10
N PRO A 331 13.50 -19.21 10.13
CA PRO A 331 13.81 -20.53 9.56
C PRO A 331 12.96 -21.64 10.18
#